data_AF-A0A7J9W5G1-F1
#
_entry.id   AF-A0A7J9W5G1-F1
#
_cell.length_a   1.000
_cell.length_b   1.000
_cell.length_c   1.000
_cell.angle_alpha   90.00
_cell.angle_beta   90.00
_cell.angle_gamma   90.00
#
_symmetry.space_group_name_H-M   'P 1'
#
loop_
_entity.id
_entity.type
_entity.pdbx_description
1 polymer ?
#
loop_
_entity_poly.entity_id
_entity_poly.type
_entity_poly.pdbx_seq_one_letter_code
_entity_poly.pdbx_strand_id
1 'polypeptide(L)'
;MVSETPGPHPYPRKRSSQFRCRLGDLVTGEGTKIEYTYDFGDSWDHEILIERALTAGDADRYPTCLAGEGACPPEDCGGTGGYERLREILADPRDPEHEHMLDWLGIDDPAEFDPAGFDLAAIDERLRRIGR
;
A
#
# COMPACT_ATOMS: atom_id res chain seq x y z
N MET A 1 14.34 22.91 11.43
CA MET A 1 15.02 21.61 11.23
C MET A 1 15.25 20.99 12.58
N VAL A 2 14.33 20.13 13.00
CA VAL A 2 14.52 19.27 14.17
C VAL A 2 14.53 17.87 13.57
N SER A 3 15.73 17.33 13.34
CA SER A 3 15.90 15.94 12.94
C SER A 3 15.71 15.10 14.20
N GLU A 4 14.50 14.60 14.42
CA GLU A 4 14.31 13.52 15.37
C GLU A 4 14.82 12.24 14.71
N THR A 5 16.02 11.82 15.10
CA THR A 5 16.53 10.51 14.74
C THR A 5 15.68 9.47 15.47
N PRO A 6 14.97 8.55 14.79
CA PRO A 6 14.22 7.50 15.47
C PRO A 6 15.18 6.68 16.33
N GLY A 7 14.75 6.33 17.55
CA GLY A 7 15.51 5.43 18.42
C GLY A 7 15.82 4.09 17.73
N PRO A 8 16.83 3.35 18.21
CA PRO A 8 17.23 2.09 17.58
C PRO A 8 16.05 1.10 17.56
N HIS A 9 15.66 0.69 16.35
CA HIS A 9 14.66 -0.34 16.15
C HIS A 9 15.18 -1.67 16.76
N PRO A 10 14.37 -2.41 17.52
CA PRO A 10 14.82 -3.57 18.32
C PRO A 10 15.33 -4.77 17.49
N TYR A 11 15.27 -4.69 16.16
CA TYR A 11 15.67 -5.75 15.26
C TYR A 11 16.72 -5.27 14.26
N PRO A 12 17.79 -6.05 14.01
CA PRO A 12 18.80 -5.70 13.01
C PRO A 12 18.18 -5.62 11.62
N ARG A 13 18.24 -4.45 10.98
CA ARG A 13 17.69 -4.23 9.62
C ARG A 13 18.68 -4.70 8.57
N LYS A 14 18.41 -5.86 7.94
CA LYS A 14 19.06 -6.23 6.67
C LYS A 14 18.34 -5.54 5.52
N ARG A 15 18.88 -4.43 5.02
CA ARG A 15 18.33 -3.76 3.82
C ARG A 15 18.76 -4.49 2.56
N SER A 16 17.80 -4.95 1.78
CA SER A 16 18.01 -5.55 0.47
C SER A 16 17.20 -4.77 -0.56
N SER A 17 17.73 -4.60 -1.77
CA SER A 17 17.00 -3.97 -2.86
C SER A 17 16.17 -5.03 -3.58
N GLN A 18 14.91 -4.70 -3.93
CA GLN A 18 14.00 -5.58 -4.67
C GLN A 18 14.60 -6.17 -5.96
N PHE A 19 15.57 -5.51 -6.57
CA PHE A 19 16.25 -5.99 -7.78
C PHE A 19 17.34 -7.06 -7.52
N ARG A 20 17.64 -7.36 -6.25
CA ARG A 20 18.77 -8.21 -5.84
C ARG A 20 18.42 -9.30 -4.84
N CYS A 21 17.15 -9.45 -4.48
CA CYS A 21 16.69 -10.53 -3.61
C CYS A 21 15.34 -11.07 -4.09
N ARG A 22 15.15 -12.37 -3.95
CA ARG A 22 13.83 -13.00 -4.07
C ARG A 22 13.14 -12.96 -2.71
N LEU A 23 11.81 -13.06 -2.71
CA LEU A 23 11.05 -13.18 -1.47
C LEU A 23 11.56 -14.35 -0.61
N GLY A 24 11.85 -15.50 -1.23
CA GLY A 24 12.41 -16.68 -0.55
C GLY A 24 13.78 -16.48 0.11
N ASP A 25 14.55 -15.44 -0.28
CA ASP A 25 15.83 -15.12 0.37
C ASP A 25 15.64 -14.34 1.69
N LEU A 26 14.45 -13.76 1.87
CA LEU A 26 14.07 -12.94 3.03
C LEU A 26 13.21 -13.71 4.03
N VAL A 27 12.42 -14.68 3.55
CA VAL A 27 11.50 -15.47 4.37
C VAL A 27 12.26 -16.58 5.10
N THR A 28 12.30 -16.50 6.43
CA THR A 28 12.92 -17.53 7.29
C THR A 28 11.90 -18.52 7.86
N GLY A 29 10.61 -18.25 7.69
CA GLY A 29 9.49 -19.07 8.14
C GLY A 29 8.22 -18.25 8.37
N GLU A 30 7.17 -18.90 8.86
CA GLU A 30 5.96 -18.23 9.35
C GLU A 30 6.32 -17.25 10.47
N GLY A 31 5.66 -16.09 10.50
CA GLY A 31 5.99 -14.98 11.40
C GLY A 31 7.12 -14.07 10.92
N THR A 32 7.72 -14.33 9.76
CA THR A 32 8.69 -13.38 9.17
C THR A 32 7.98 -12.06 8.86
N LYS A 33 8.53 -10.95 9.36
CA LYS A 33 8.11 -9.58 9.02
C LYS A 33 9.13 -8.93 8.09
N ILE A 34 8.64 -8.29 7.05
CA ILE A 34 9.42 -7.52 6.09
C ILE A 34 8.83 -6.12 6.00
N GLU A 35 9.65 -5.11 6.23
CA GLU A 35 9.27 -3.72 5.94
C GLU A 35 9.66 -3.39 4.50
N TYR A 36 8.71 -2.88 3.73
CA TYR A 36 8.87 -2.51 2.33
C TYR A 36 8.45 -1.06 2.13
N THR A 37 9.42 -0.16 1.92
CA THR A 37 9.16 1.22 1.51
C THR A 37 9.03 1.27 -0.01
N TYR A 38 7.83 1.57 -0.49
CA TYR A 38 7.51 1.85 -1.89
C TYR A 38 7.55 3.36 -2.14
N ASP A 39 7.93 3.74 -3.35
CA ASP A 39 8.11 5.12 -3.80
C ASP A 39 8.93 6.00 -2.83
N PHE A 40 10.18 6.30 -3.18
CA PHE A 40 11.01 7.15 -2.33
C PHE A 40 10.63 8.64 -2.35
N GLY A 41 9.68 9.05 -3.20
CA GLY A 41 9.02 10.35 -3.09
C GLY A 41 8.09 10.37 -1.88
N ASP A 42 7.02 9.58 -1.94
CA ASP A 42 5.96 9.57 -0.92
C ASP A 42 6.27 8.72 0.33
N SER A 43 7.24 7.81 0.22
CA SER A 43 7.71 6.92 1.29
C SER A 43 6.61 6.06 1.90
N TRP A 44 5.88 5.32 1.07
CA TRP A 44 4.85 4.37 1.50
C TRP A 44 5.48 3.16 2.20
N ASP A 45 5.35 3.09 3.52
CA ASP A 45 5.84 1.95 4.30
C ASP A 45 4.79 0.85 4.43
N HIS A 46 5.09 -0.32 3.88
CA HIS A 46 4.29 -1.54 4.00
C HIS A 46 4.93 -2.52 4.98
N GLU A 47 4.15 -3.07 5.91
CA GLU A 47 4.52 -4.27 6.67
C GLU A 47 3.99 -5.51 5.93
N ILE A 48 4.89 -6.43 5.57
CA ILE A 48 4.54 -7.72 4.98
C ILE A 48 4.82 -8.80 6.02
N LEU A 49 3.77 -9.47 6.48
CA LEU A 49 3.85 -10.60 7.40
C LEU A 49 3.62 -11.91 6.65
N ILE A 50 4.55 -12.85 6.80
CA ILE A 50 4.36 -14.22 6.31
C ILE A 50 3.53 -14.99 7.34
N GLU A 51 2.21 -15.02 7.15
CA GLU A 51 1.32 -15.70 8.09
C GLU A 51 1.44 -17.22 8.00
N ARG A 52 1.56 -17.76 6.78
CA ARG A 52 1.67 -19.21 6.51
C ARG A 52 2.56 -19.51 5.31
N ALA A 53 3.25 -20.65 5.35
CA ALA A 53 4.05 -21.16 4.23
C ALA A 53 3.53 -22.53 3.78
N LEU A 54 2.78 -22.54 2.68
CA LEU A 54 2.13 -23.74 2.15
C LEU A 54 2.84 -24.24 0.88
N THR A 55 2.74 -25.54 0.62
CA THR A 55 3.14 -26.11 -0.68
C THR A 55 2.13 -25.67 -1.74
N ALA A 56 2.62 -25.11 -2.84
CA ALA A 56 1.76 -24.72 -3.96
C ALA A 56 1.10 -25.96 -4.59
N GLY A 57 -0.21 -25.92 -4.80
CA GLY A 57 -0.92 -26.96 -5.53
C GLY A 57 -0.74 -26.81 -7.04
N ASP A 58 -0.69 -27.93 -7.77
CA ASP A 58 -0.48 -27.93 -9.23
C ASP A 58 -1.61 -27.23 -10.02
N ALA A 59 -2.80 -27.08 -9.42
CA ALA A 59 -3.96 -26.43 -10.02
C ALA A 59 -4.19 -24.99 -9.53
N ASP A 60 -3.41 -24.52 -8.56
CA ASP A 60 -3.59 -23.20 -7.98
C ASP A 60 -2.96 -22.12 -8.87
N ARG A 61 -3.67 -21.01 -9.04
CA ARG A 61 -3.17 -19.83 -9.77
C ARG A 61 -2.68 -18.77 -8.79
N TYR A 62 -1.50 -18.23 -9.04
CA TYR A 62 -0.89 -17.21 -8.19
C TYR A 62 -0.45 -15.98 -9.00
N PRO A 63 -0.42 -14.79 -8.40
CA PRO A 63 -0.96 -14.46 -7.08
C PRO A 63 -2.50 -14.44 -7.08
N THR A 64 -3.11 -14.69 -5.91
CA THR A 64 -4.55 -14.55 -5.65
C THR A 64 -4.74 -13.69 -4.41
N CYS A 65 -5.69 -12.75 -4.45
CA CYS A 65 -6.09 -11.99 -3.26
C CYS A 65 -7.18 -12.77 -2.52
N LEU A 66 -7.00 -12.99 -1.22
CA LEU A 66 -7.97 -13.73 -0.41
C LEU A 66 -8.93 -12.80 0.35
N ALA A 67 -8.45 -11.62 0.73
CA ALA A 67 -9.18 -10.60 1.47
C ALA A 67 -8.40 -9.28 1.44
N GLY A 68 -9.06 -8.21 1.85
CA GLY A 68 -8.47 -6.89 2.10
C GLY A 68 -9.53 -5.92 2.60
N GLU A 69 -9.08 -4.72 2.93
CA GLU A 69 -9.91 -3.66 3.50
C GLU A 69 -9.35 -2.30 3.07
N GLY A 70 -10.26 -1.37 2.75
CA GLY A 70 -9.93 -0.01 2.34
C GLY A 70 -9.43 0.10 0.90
N ALA A 71 -9.58 1.30 0.36
CA ALA A 71 -9.01 1.67 -0.93
C ALA A 71 -7.53 1.97 -0.77
N CYS A 72 -6.75 1.68 -1.81
CA CYS A 72 -5.37 2.13 -1.88
C CYS A 72 -5.35 3.67 -2.00
N PRO A 73 -4.49 4.38 -1.23
CA PRO A 73 -4.26 5.81 -1.45
C PRO A 73 -3.92 6.09 -2.93
N PRO A 74 -4.37 7.24 -3.48
CA PRO A 74 -3.92 7.67 -4.81
C PRO A 74 -2.39 7.80 -4.86
N GLU A 75 -1.81 7.41 -5.99
CA GLU A 75 -0.38 7.63 -6.25
C GLU A 75 -0.06 9.13 -6.22
N ASP A 76 1.16 9.48 -5.82
CA ASP A 76 1.66 10.86 -5.74
C ASP A 76 0.83 11.82 -4.86
N CYS A 77 0.03 11.30 -3.92
CA CYS A 77 -0.76 12.15 -3.02
C CYS A 77 0.06 12.75 -1.87
N GLY A 78 1.37 12.46 -1.77
CA GLY A 78 2.26 13.00 -0.74
C GLY A 78 2.39 12.09 0.47
N GLY A 79 2.33 10.78 0.27
CA GLY A 79 2.46 9.78 1.32
C GLY A 79 1.29 9.81 2.32
N THR A 80 1.49 9.20 3.50
CA THR A 80 0.45 9.09 4.52
C THR A 80 -0.11 10.45 4.95
N GLY A 81 0.76 11.45 5.12
CA GLY A 81 0.32 12.80 5.52
C GLY A 81 -0.50 13.51 4.44
N GLY A 82 -0.09 13.36 3.17
CA GLY A 82 -0.82 13.92 2.04
C GLY A 82 -2.19 13.26 1.84
N TYR A 83 -2.26 11.94 1.99
CA TYR A 83 -3.53 11.21 1.95
C TYR A 83 -4.52 11.65 3.04
N GLU A 84 -4.07 11.79 4.29
CA GLU A 84 -4.97 12.28 5.35
C GLU A 84 -5.42 13.72 5.07
N ARG A 85 -4.53 14.59 4.58
CA ARG A 85 -4.93 15.95 4.19
C ARG A 85 -5.92 15.95 3.04
N LEU A 86 -5.77 15.08 2.04
CA LEU A 86 -6.74 14.92 0.97
C LEU A 86 -8.12 14.56 1.54
N ARG A 87 -8.19 13.60 2.46
CA ARG A 87 -9.46 13.21 3.12
C ARG A 87 -10.11 14.37 3.87
N GLU A 88 -9.31 15.17 4.58
CA GLU A 88 -9.79 16.35 5.29
C GLU A 88 -10.36 17.40 4.31
N ILE A 89 -9.66 17.68 3.20
CA ILE A 89 -10.10 18.64 2.17
C ILE A 89 -11.41 18.18 1.53
N LEU A 90 -11.51 16.90 1.14
CA LEU A 90 -12.72 16.37 0.52
C LEU A 90 -13.92 16.33 1.48
N ALA A 91 -13.69 16.29 2.79
CA ALA A 91 -14.75 16.32 3.79
C ALA A 91 -15.28 17.73 4.10
N ASP A 92 -14.56 18.81 3.78
CA ASP A 92 -15.01 20.20 3.96
C ASP A 92 -15.15 20.94 2.62
N PRO A 93 -16.38 21.06 2.06
CA PRO A 93 -16.65 21.81 0.84
C PRO A 93 -16.29 23.31 0.90
N ARG A 94 -15.92 23.83 2.08
CA ARG A 94 -15.49 25.23 2.25
C ARG A 94 -13.97 25.37 2.29
N ASP A 95 -13.22 24.26 2.29
CA ASP A 95 -11.77 24.33 2.17
C ASP A 95 -11.42 24.93 0.79
N PRO A 96 -10.54 25.94 0.73
CA PRO A 96 -10.19 26.59 -0.53
C PRO A 96 -9.59 25.63 -1.57
N GLU A 97 -9.04 24.48 -1.16
CA GLU A 97 -8.46 23.47 -2.04
C GLU A 97 -9.48 22.40 -2.48
N HIS A 98 -10.72 22.44 -2.00
CA HIS A 98 -11.74 21.39 -2.23
C HIS A 98 -11.95 21.10 -3.72
N GLU A 99 -12.33 22.14 -4.49
CA GLU A 99 -12.55 22.03 -5.94
C GLU A 99 -11.28 21.61 -6.69
N HIS A 100 -10.11 22.07 -6.25
CA HIS A 100 -8.84 21.71 -6.88
C HIS A 100 -8.50 20.22 -6.67
N MET A 101 -8.81 19.67 -5.49
CA MET A 101 -8.59 18.25 -5.20
C MET A 101 -9.57 17.33 -5.93
N LEU A 102 -10.82 17.76 -6.16
CA LEU A 102 -11.76 17.04 -7.01
C LEU A 102 -11.25 16.95 -8.46
N ASP A 103 -10.79 18.07 -9.02
CA ASP A 103 -10.18 18.12 -10.36
C ASP A 103 -8.91 17.25 -10.45
N TRP A 104 -8.04 17.30 -9.43
CA TRP A 104 -6.85 16.46 -9.37
C TRP A 104 -7.17 14.95 -9.33
N LEU A 105 -8.22 14.57 -8.61
CA LEU A 105 -8.74 13.20 -8.59
C LEU A 105 -9.49 12.80 -9.86
N GLY A 106 -9.91 13.78 -10.68
CA GLY A 106 -10.73 13.56 -11.86
C GLY A 106 -12.15 13.10 -11.53
N ILE A 107 -12.72 13.55 -10.41
CA ILE A 107 -14.08 13.25 -9.96
C ILE A 107 -14.88 14.55 -9.80
N ASP A 108 -16.19 14.49 -9.97
CA ASP A 108 -17.07 15.65 -9.84
C ASP A 108 -17.74 15.71 -8.46
N ASP A 109 -17.91 14.56 -7.80
CA ASP A 109 -18.52 14.46 -6.48
C ASP A 109 -17.54 13.80 -5.48
N PRO A 110 -17.23 14.41 -4.32
CA PRO A 110 -16.39 13.79 -3.30
C PRO A 110 -16.92 12.42 -2.81
N ALA A 111 -18.20 12.12 -2.99
CA ALA A 111 -18.78 10.80 -2.69
C ALA A 111 -18.28 9.68 -3.61
N GLU A 112 -17.68 10.00 -4.76
CA GLU A 112 -17.00 9.02 -5.63
C GLU A 112 -15.67 8.55 -5.04
N PHE A 113 -15.08 9.33 -4.13
CA PHE A 113 -13.91 8.93 -3.36
C PHE A 113 -14.33 8.12 -2.13
N ASP A 114 -14.29 6.80 -2.25
CA ASP A 114 -14.56 5.86 -1.15
C ASP A 114 -13.25 5.30 -0.56
N PRO A 115 -12.71 5.88 0.54
CA PRO A 115 -11.51 5.38 1.19
C PRO A 115 -11.70 4.00 1.84
N ALA A 116 -12.95 3.58 2.09
CA ALA A 116 -13.26 2.26 2.62
C ALA A 116 -13.47 1.22 1.50
N GLY A 117 -13.51 1.66 0.24
CA GLY A 117 -13.85 0.84 -0.91
C GLY A 117 -12.84 -0.28 -1.17
N PHE A 118 -13.30 -1.52 -1.19
CA PHE A 118 -12.48 -2.69 -1.52
C PHE A 118 -13.28 -3.67 -2.39
N ASP A 119 -12.81 -3.91 -3.62
CA ASP A 119 -13.42 -4.86 -4.55
C ASP A 119 -12.47 -6.03 -4.82
N LEU A 120 -12.71 -7.14 -4.12
CA LEU A 120 -11.92 -8.36 -4.26
C LEU A 120 -11.95 -8.93 -5.69
N ALA A 121 -13.10 -8.85 -6.37
CA ALA A 121 -13.26 -9.42 -7.70
C ALA A 121 -12.46 -8.62 -8.74
N ALA A 122 -12.52 -7.29 -8.66
CA ALA A 122 -11.73 -6.41 -9.52
C ALA A 122 -10.22 -6.57 -9.28
N ILE A 123 -9.80 -6.72 -8.02
CA ILE A 123 -8.40 -6.98 -7.66
C ILE A 123 -7.94 -8.33 -8.23
N ASP A 124 -8.70 -9.40 -8.03
CA ASP A 124 -8.34 -10.72 -8.54
C ASP A 124 -8.27 -10.74 -10.07
N GLU A 125 -9.17 -10.03 -10.76
CA GLU A 125 -9.09 -9.87 -12.21
C GLU A 125 -7.79 -9.18 -12.66
N ARG A 126 -7.36 -8.13 -11.95
CA ARG A 126 -6.09 -7.45 -12.22
C ARG A 126 -4.90 -8.38 -11.95
N LEU A 127 -4.92 -9.14 -10.85
CA LEU A 127 -3.84 -10.08 -10.49
C LEU A 127 -3.67 -11.18 -11.54
N ARG A 128 -4.75 -11.67 -12.15
CA ARG A 128 -4.68 -12.65 -13.25
C ARG A 128 -3.91 -12.17 -14.47
N ARG A 129 -3.77 -10.84 -14.66
CA ARG A 129 -2.98 -10.26 -15.76
C ARG A 129 -1.47 -10.25 -15.46
N ILE A 130 -1.10 -10.36 -14.18
CA ILE A 130 0.29 -10.37 -13.70
C ILE A 130 0.76 -11.81 -13.48
N GLY A 131 -0.10 -12.66 -12.92
CA GLY A 131 0.18 -14.07 -12.66
C GLY A 131 0.21 -14.93 -13.93
N ARG A 132 1.28 -15.71 -14.10
CA ARG A 132 1.37 -16.79 -15.10
C ARG A 132 0.84 -18.09 -14.53
#